data_AF-A0A8C0L804-F1
#
_entry.id   AF-A0A8C0L804-F1
#
_cell.length_a   1.000
_cell.length_b   1.000
_cell.length_c   1.000
_cell.angle_alpha   90.00
_cell.angle_beta   90.00
_cell.angle_gamma   90.00
#
_symmetry.space_group_name_H-M   'P 1'
#
loop_
_entity.id
_entity.type
_entity.pdbx_description
1 polymer ?
#
loop_
_entity_poly.entity_id
_entity_poly.type
_entity_poly.pdbx_seq_one_letter_code
_entity_poly.pdbx_strand_id
1 'polypeptide(L)'
;MAAATLSVPGRKVAPRPSPVPEAAQPYLFTPSGPGMGGAPGGAGTSPQVEWTARRLVWVPSELHGFEAAALRHEGEEEAEVELAESGRRLRLPRDQIQRMNPPKFSKAEDMAELTCLNEASVLHNLRERYYSGLIYTYSGLFCVVINPYKQLPIYTEAIVEMYRGKKRHEVPPHVYAVTEGAYRSMLQGDGESGAGKTENTKKVIQYLAHVASSPKGRKEPGVPGELERQLLQANPILEAFGNAKTVKNDNSSRFGKFIRINFDVAGYIVGANIETYLLEKSRAIRQAKDECSFHIFYQLLGGAGEHLKESCHPWPTLLADPSCSLIPPSPHVAPAHIPSLPKLQGFCLFQLVLRP
;
A
#
# COMPACT_ATOMS: atom_id res chain seq x y z
N MET A 1 5.85 -0.68 -18.88
CA MET A 1 7.25 -0.68 -18.38
C MET A 1 7.34 -1.54 -17.14
N ALA A 2 8.43 -2.31 -17.03
CA ALA A 2 8.53 -3.56 -16.28
C ALA A 2 8.16 -3.48 -14.78
N ALA A 3 7.23 -4.33 -14.36
CA ALA A 3 7.05 -4.70 -12.96
C ALA A 3 7.96 -5.89 -12.67
N ALA A 4 9.09 -5.66 -12.02
CA ALA A 4 9.93 -6.74 -11.52
C ALA A 4 9.32 -7.31 -10.23
N THR A 5 8.68 -8.47 -10.33
CA THR A 5 8.31 -9.30 -9.17
C THR A 5 9.43 -10.28 -8.89
N LEU A 6 10.21 -10.02 -7.83
CA LEU A 6 11.14 -11.00 -7.27
C LEU A 6 10.35 -11.96 -6.36
N SER A 7 10.43 -13.25 -6.69
CA SER A 7 9.78 -14.36 -5.98
C SER A 7 10.84 -15.09 -5.16
N VAL A 8 10.70 -15.14 -3.83
CA VAL A 8 11.53 -15.99 -2.97
C VAL A 8 10.80 -17.32 -2.75
N PRO A 9 11.39 -18.48 -3.06
CA PRO A 9 10.79 -19.79 -2.83
C PRO A 9 11.07 -20.27 -1.40
N GLY A 10 10.05 -20.81 -0.71
CA GLY A 10 10.26 -21.58 0.52
C GLY A 10 9.19 -21.37 1.59
N ARG A 11 8.25 -22.30 1.67
CA ARG A 11 7.17 -22.35 2.66
C ARG A 11 7.66 -23.07 3.93
N LYS A 12 7.44 -22.50 5.11
CA LYS A 12 7.18 -23.26 6.35
C LYS A 12 6.08 -22.57 7.17
N VAL A 13 5.21 -23.40 7.72
CA VAL A 13 3.95 -23.07 8.44
C VAL A 13 4.19 -22.12 9.62
N ALA A 14 3.33 -21.11 9.78
CA ALA A 14 3.38 -20.20 10.92
C ALA A 14 2.84 -20.89 12.20
N PRO A 15 3.56 -20.83 13.35
CA PRO A 15 3.03 -21.28 14.63
C PRO A 15 2.01 -20.26 15.20
N ARG A 16 1.12 -20.74 16.08
CA ARG A 16 0.03 -19.99 16.73
C ARG A 16 0.54 -18.75 17.48
N PRO A 17 -0.25 -17.66 17.57
CA PRO A 17 0.15 -16.43 18.24
C PRO A 17 0.22 -16.62 19.77
N SER A 18 1.41 -16.42 20.32
CA SER A 18 1.65 -16.13 21.74
C SER A 18 1.11 -14.73 22.09
N PRO A 19 0.81 -14.44 23.38
CA PRO A 19 0.23 -13.15 23.77
C PRO A 19 1.16 -11.97 23.47
N VAL A 20 0.51 -10.85 23.14
CA VAL A 20 1.06 -9.58 22.65
C VAL A 20 2.04 -8.97 23.66
N PRO A 21 3.29 -8.63 23.26
CA PRO A 21 4.15 -7.79 24.06
C PRO A 21 3.66 -6.34 24.06
N GLU A 22 3.55 -5.77 25.25
CA GLU A 22 3.21 -4.39 25.56
C GLU A 22 4.28 -3.43 25.01
N ALA A 23 4.07 -2.93 23.79
CA ALA A 23 4.85 -1.83 23.22
C ALA A 23 4.00 -1.07 22.20
N ALA A 24 3.00 -0.35 22.70
CA ALA A 24 2.32 0.70 21.96
C ALA A 24 2.34 1.97 22.81
N GLN A 25 3.04 2.99 22.28
CA GLN A 25 3.24 4.38 22.76
C GLN A 25 4.50 4.62 23.61
N PRO A 26 5.27 5.72 23.35
CA PRO A 26 4.82 6.99 22.78
C PRO A 26 5.48 7.38 21.45
N TYR A 27 4.66 7.62 20.42
CA TYR A 27 4.98 8.55 19.33
C TYR A 27 4.35 9.90 19.64
N LEU A 28 4.93 10.59 20.62
CA LEU A 28 4.75 12.03 20.78
C LEU A 28 6.07 12.66 20.37
N PHE A 29 6.05 13.37 19.24
CA PHE A 29 7.11 14.24 18.81
C PHE A 29 7.44 15.24 19.91
N THR A 30 8.70 15.27 20.36
CA THR A 30 9.28 16.48 20.96
C THR A 30 10.02 17.26 19.86
N PRO A 31 9.84 18.59 19.77
CA PRO A 31 10.62 19.40 18.84
C PRO A 31 12.04 19.57 19.39
N SER A 32 13.04 19.20 18.60
CA SER A 32 14.46 19.41 18.91
C SER A 32 14.85 20.88 18.66
N GLY A 33 14.98 21.65 19.75
CA GLY A 33 15.77 22.90 19.81
C GLY A 33 17.12 22.66 20.51
N PRO A 34 18.12 23.54 20.33
CA PRO A 34 19.51 23.25 20.70
C PRO A 34 19.80 23.56 22.18
N GLY A 35 20.49 22.65 22.88
CA GLY A 35 20.91 22.86 24.26
C GLY A 35 22.05 21.93 24.69
N MET A 36 23.15 22.55 25.09
CA MET A 36 24.44 21.97 25.54
C MET A 36 24.38 21.12 26.82
N GLY A 37 25.38 20.25 27.00
CA GLY A 37 25.86 19.80 28.32
C GLY A 37 26.13 18.30 28.40
N GLY A 38 27.41 17.89 28.35
CA GLY A 38 27.83 16.48 28.41
C GLY A 38 28.25 15.98 29.80
N ALA A 39 28.33 14.65 29.95
CA ALA A 39 29.32 13.91 30.75
C ALA A 39 29.27 12.39 30.40
N PRO A 40 30.33 11.59 30.67
CA PRO A 40 30.80 10.55 29.77
C PRO A 40 30.58 9.09 30.25
N GLY A 41 30.56 8.13 29.32
CA GLY A 41 30.71 6.71 29.65
C GLY A 41 30.23 5.75 28.55
N GLY A 42 31.15 5.24 27.73
CA GLY A 42 30.92 4.15 26.78
C GLY A 42 31.65 4.35 25.46
N ALA A 43 32.83 3.73 25.30
CA ALA A 43 33.61 3.76 24.06
C ALA A 43 32.95 2.87 22.98
N GLY A 44 31.86 3.36 22.38
CA GLY A 44 31.43 2.96 21.05
C GLY A 44 31.86 4.03 20.07
N THR A 45 32.68 3.71 19.08
CA THR A 45 32.94 4.64 17.96
C THR A 45 31.63 4.97 17.28
N SER A 46 31.35 6.25 17.03
CA SER A 46 30.08 6.64 16.39
C SER A 46 29.92 5.94 15.02
N PRO A 47 28.70 5.56 14.60
CA PRO A 47 28.46 4.87 13.32
C PRO A 47 29.04 5.61 12.11
N GLN A 48 29.10 6.94 12.19
CA GLN A 48 29.67 7.80 11.16
C GLN A 48 31.19 7.68 11.05
N VAL A 49 31.88 7.52 12.18
CA VAL A 49 33.33 7.30 12.23
C VAL A 49 33.66 5.91 11.69
N GLU A 50 32.88 4.89 12.05
CA GLU A 50 33.05 3.54 11.53
C GLU A 50 32.79 3.44 10.02
N TRP A 51 31.75 4.13 9.51
CA TRP A 51 31.45 4.19 8.08
C TRP A 51 32.59 4.82 7.26
N THR A 52 33.12 5.94 7.74
CA THR A 52 34.22 6.65 7.06
C THR A 52 35.51 5.82 7.12
N ALA A 53 35.75 5.14 8.24
CA ALA A 53 36.93 4.30 8.43
C ALA A 53 36.92 2.99 7.62
N ARG A 54 35.74 2.42 7.33
CA ARG A 54 35.60 1.10 6.70
C ARG A 54 35.37 1.12 5.19
N ARG A 55 35.26 2.30 4.55
CA ARG A 55 34.97 2.45 3.10
C ARG A 55 33.88 1.47 2.65
N LEU A 56 32.73 1.50 3.33
CA LEU A 56 31.66 0.52 3.09
C LEU A 56 31.03 0.69 1.70
N VAL A 57 30.76 -0.44 1.07
CA VAL A 57 30.16 -0.56 -0.27
C VAL A 57 29.11 -1.68 -0.28
N TRP A 58 28.24 -1.66 -1.28
CA TRP A 58 27.29 -2.72 -1.56
C TRP A 58 27.84 -3.66 -2.62
N VAL A 59 27.66 -4.96 -2.42
CA VAL A 59 28.06 -6.01 -3.35
C VAL A 59 26.90 -6.98 -3.60
N PRO A 60 26.82 -7.63 -4.78
CA PRO A 60 25.73 -8.54 -5.10
C PRO A 60 25.73 -9.76 -4.17
N SER A 61 24.53 -10.21 -3.81
CA SER A 61 24.31 -11.37 -2.94
C SER A 61 23.14 -12.19 -3.47
N GLU A 62 23.34 -13.50 -3.67
CA GLU A 62 22.27 -14.39 -4.17
C GLU A 62 21.09 -14.48 -3.20
N LEU A 63 21.35 -14.36 -1.89
CA LEU A 63 20.33 -14.47 -0.85
C LEU A 63 19.65 -13.13 -0.54
N HIS A 64 20.45 -12.06 -0.45
CA HIS A 64 19.98 -10.76 0.05
C HIS A 64 19.74 -9.72 -1.07
N GLY A 65 20.02 -10.08 -2.32
CA GLY A 65 20.12 -9.16 -3.45
C GLY A 65 21.43 -8.36 -3.39
N PHE A 66 21.61 -7.60 -2.31
CA PHE A 66 22.84 -6.88 -2.00
C PHE A 66 23.17 -6.98 -0.50
N GLU A 67 24.47 -7.04 -0.21
CA GLU A 67 25.01 -7.08 1.16
C GLU A 67 26.16 -6.08 1.34
N ALA A 68 26.40 -5.67 2.59
CA ALA A 68 27.42 -4.67 2.91
C ALA A 68 28.82 -5.33 2.96
N ALA A 69 29.81 -4.66 2.38
CA ALA A 69 31.20 -5.08 2.41
C ALA A 69 32.13 -3.90 2.62
N ALA A 70 33.28 -4.13 3.26
CA ALA A 70 34.36 -3.16 3.40
C ALA A 70 35.32 -3.29 2.21
N LEU A 71 35.56 -2.17 1.51
CA LEU A 71 36.51 -2.15 0.40
C LEU A 71 37.95 -2.18 0.93
N ARG A 72 38.70 -3.25 0.61
CA ARG A 72 40.08 -3.45 1.08
C ARG A 72 41.10 -2.95 0.06
N HIS A 73 40.97 -3.40 -1.18
CA HIS A 73 41.86 -3.03 -2.28
C HIS A 73 41.04 -2.73 -3.53
N GLU A 74 41.39 -1.68 -4.25
CA GLU A 74 40.72 -1.27 -5.49
C GLU A 74 41.76 -1.25 -6.61
N GLY A 75 41.70 -2.24 -7.50
CA GLY A 75 42.47 -2.28 -8.75
C GLY A 75 41.71 -1.61 -9.90
N GLU A 76 42.29 -1.63 -11.10
CA GLU A 76 41.68 -1.03 -12.29
C GLU A 76 40.45 -1.81 -12.78
N GLU A 77 40.52 -3.14 -12.83
CA GLU A 77 39.41 -4.01 -13.28
C GLU A 77 38.68 -4.71 -12.13
N GLU A 78 39.41 -5.14 -11.10
CA GLU A 78 38.88 -5.88 -9.95
C GLU A 78 39.15 -5.17 -8.63
N ALA A 79 38.28 -5.43 -7.66
CA ALA A 79 38.39 -4.95 -6.30
C ALA A 79 38.22 -6.10 -5.30
N GLU A 80 39.01 -6.04 -4.23
CA GLU A 80 38.95 -6.98 -3.11
C GLU A 80 38.13 -6.36 -1.98
N VAL A 81 37.08 -7.06 -1.59
CA VAL A 81 36.13 -6.64 -0.56
C VAL A 81 36.04 -7.70 0.54
N GLU A 82 35.68 -7.27 1.74
CA GLU A 82 35.42 -8.16 2.87
C GLU A 82 33.97 -7.98 3.34
N LEU A 83 33.17 -9.04 3.28
CA LEU A 83 31.77 -9.01 3.67
C LEU A 83 31.63 -8.62 5.16
N ALA A 84 30.75 -7.67 5.45
CA ALA A 84 30.60 -7.13 6.80
C ALA A 84 30.04 -8.15 7.82
N GLU A 85 29.14 -9.03 7.37
CA GLU A 85 28.50 -10.02 8.25
C GLU A 85 29.34 -11.29 8.45
N SER A 86 29.93 -11.82 7.37
CA SER A 86 30.65 -13.09 7.41
C SER A 86 32.16 -12.96 7.55
N GLY A 87 32.73 -11.77 7.32
CA GLY A 87 34.17 -11.55 7.24
C GLY A 87 34.84 -12.22 6.04
N ARG A 88 34.08 -12.85 5.14
CA ARG A 88 34.61 -13.53 3.95
C ARG A 88 35.14 -12.51 2.95
N ARG A 89 36.33 -12.77 2.41
CA ARG A 89 36.92 -11.95 1.34
C ARG A 89 36.48 -12.43 -0.03
N LEU A 90 36.18 -11.49 -0.91
CA LEU A 90 35.77 -11.73 -2.28
C LEU A 90 36.53 -10.77 -3.21
N ARG A 91 36.84 -11.27 -4.40
CA ARG A 91 37.30 -10.44 -5.52
C ARG A 91 36.19 -10.36 -6.53
N LEU A 92 35.83 -9.13 -6.86
CA LEU A 92 34.69 -8.80 -7.71
C LEU A 92 35.14 -7.78 -8.76
N PRO A 93 34.58 -7.81 -9.97
CA PRO A 93 34.69 -6.71 -10.93
C PRO A 93 34.24 -5.39 -10.30
N ARG A 94 34.96 -4.29 -10.60
CA ARG A 94 34.71 -2.98 -9.97
C ARG A 94 33.31 -2.42 -10.28
N ASP A 95 32.76 -2.74 -11.43
CA ASP A 95 31.42 -2.32 -11.88
C ASP A 95 30.27 -2.93 -11.06
N GLN A 96 30.50 -4.08 -10.41
CA GLN A 96 29.52 -4.72 -9.53
C GLN A 96 29.46 -4.08 -8.13
N ILE A 97 30.42 -3.21 -7.80
CA ILE A 97 30.48 -2.54 -6.50
C ILE A 97 29.66 -1.25 -6.55
N GLN A 98 28.64 -1.15 -5.71
CA GLN A 98 27.82 0.04 -5.60
C GLN A 98 28.18 0.85 -4.34
N ARG A 99 28.17 2.18 -4.46
CA ARG A 99 28.48 3.07 -3.31
C ARG A 99 27.40 2.96 -2.23
N MET A 100 27.82 2.88 -0.98
CA MET A 100 26.92 2.88 0.17
C MET A 100 26.65 4.30 0.65
N ASN A 101 25.39 4.62 0.95
CA ASN A 101 25.04 5.88 1.59
C ASN A 101 25.51 5.94 3.05
N PRO A 102 25.87 7.12 3.58
CA PRO A 102 26.17 7.27 4.99
C PRO A 102 25.00 6.89 5.92
N PRO A 103 25.26 6.46 7.17
CA PRO A 103 24.22 6.01 8.10
C PRO A 103 23.14 7.07 8.42
N LYS A 104 23.43 8.36 8.23
CA LYS A 104 22.46 9.45 8.38
C LYS A 104 21.24 9.32 7.45
N PHE A 105 21.38 8.57 6.35
CA PHE A 105 20.30 8.30 5.40
C PHE A 105 19.54 7.00 5.72
N SER A 106 19.76 6.40 6.89
CA SER A 106 18.98 5.24 7.31
C SER A 106 17.51 5.59 7.40
N LYS A 107 16.67 4.77 6.77
CA LYS A 107 15.20 4.92 6.71
C LYS A 107 14.75 6.28 6.16
N ALA A 108 15.47 6.84 5.19
CA ALA A 108 15.10 8.07 4.49
C ALA A 108 13.64 8.04 4.00
N GLU A 109 12.91 9.13 4.24
CA GLU A 109 11.49 9.25 3.87
C GLU A 109 11.29 9.42 2.37
N ASP A 110 12.20 10.14 1.71
CA ASP A 110 12.26 10.28 0.26
C ASP A 110 13.60 9.76 -0.28
N MET A 111 13.52 8.75 -1.15
CA MET A 111 14.72 8.16 -1.76
C MET A 111 15.41 9.12 -2.74
N ALA A 112 14.76 10.19 -3.19
CA ALA A 112 15.39 11.24 -3.98
C ALA A 112 16.44 12.05 -3.19
N GLU A 113 16.41 12.00 -1.85
CA GLU A 113 17.39 12.67 -0.99
C GLU A 113 18.69 11.87 -0.79
N LEU A 114 18.71 10.60 -1.22
CA LEU A 114 19.90 9.76 -1.12
C LEU A 114 21.02 10.32 -2.00
N THR A 115 22.23 10.45 -1.43
CA THR A 115 23.40 10.93 -2.18
C THR A 115 23.81 9.94 -3.26
N CYS A 116 23.77 8.65 -2.94
CA CYS A 116 24.06 7.56 -3.88
C CYS A 116 22.75 6.85 -4.23
N LEU A 117 22.14 7.20 -5.37
CA LEU A 117 20.94 6.52 -5.84
C LEU A 117 21.35 5.32 -6.71
N ASN A 118 21.26 4.13 -6.13
CA ASN A 118 21.55 2.86 -6.79
C ASN A 118 20.58 1.77 -6.31
N GLU A 119 20.53 0.65 -7.03
CA GLU A 119 19.59 -0.43 -6.75
C GLU A 119 19.75 -0.97 -5.32
N ALA A 120 21.00 -1.14 -4.86
CA ALA A 120 21.29 -1.60 -3.51
C ALA A 120 20.79 -0.65 -2.42
N SER A 121 20.96 0.66 -2.60
CA SER A 121 20.52 1.67 -1.63
C SER A 121 19.00 1.82 -1.59
N VAL A 122 18.33 1.73 -2.74
CA VAL A 122 16.86 1.71 -2.82
C VAL A 122 16.33 0.47 -2.10
N LEU A 123 16.86 -0.71 -2.43
CA LEU A 123 16.48 -1.96 -1.77
C LEU A 123 16.71 -1.91 -0.26
N HIS A 124 17.88 -1.43 0.17
CA HIS A 124 18.23 -1.29 1.58
C HIS A 124 17.25 -0.36 2.32
N ASN A 125 16.98 0.83 1.77
CA ASN A 125 16.08 1.79 2.41
C ASN A 125 14.66 1.23 2.54
N LEU A 126 14.14 0.63 1.47
CA LEU A 126 12.83 -0.01 1.47
C LEU A 126 12.76 -1.18 2.47
N ARG A 127 13.82 -1.99 2.56
CA ARG A 127 13.93 -3.13 3.48
C ARG A 127 13.91 -2.67 4.94
N GLU A 128 14.76 -1.72 5.31
CA GLU A 128 14.85 -1.17 6.68
C GLU A 128 13.53 -0.53 7.12
N ARG A 129 12.91 0.25 6.24
CA ARG A 129 11.60 0.87 6.50
C ARG A 129 10.52 -0.19 6.66
N TYR A 130 10.46 -1.18 5.77
CA TYR A 130 9.48 -2.26 5.83
C TYR A 130 9.56 -3.05 7.13
N TYR A 131 10.76 -3.46 7.55
CA TYR A 131 10.94 -4.18 8.82
C TYR A 131 10.64 -3.30 10.04
N SER A 132 10.77 -1.98 9.92
CA SER A 132 10.30 -1.01 10.93
C SER A 132 8.79 -0.74 10.89
N GLY A 133 8.03 -1.39 10.01
CA GLY A 133 6.58 -1.18 9.85
C GLY A 133 6.20 0.05 9.03
N LEU A 134 7.17 0.73 8.40
CA LEU A 134 6.99 1.90 7.55
C LEU A 134 6.85 1.47 6.09
N ILE A 135 5.62 1.19 5.66
CA ILE A 135 5.36 0.63 4.33
C ILE A 135 5.33 1.66 3.19
N TYR A 136 5.19 2.93 3.52
CA TYR A 136 5.14 4.05 2.59
C TYR A 136 6.51 4.75 2.54
N THR A 137 7.03 4.95 1.33
CA THR A 137 8.31 5.62 1.10
C THR A 137 8.21 6.46 -0.17
N TYR A 138 8.63 7.72 -0.13
CA TYR A 138 8.66 8.57 -1.30
C TYR A 138 9.84 8.25 -2.22
N SER A 139 9.66 8.53 -3.51
CA SER A 139 10.68 8.41 -4.55
C SER A 139 10.51 9.58 -5.52
N GLY A 140 10.92 10.77 -5.10
CA GLY A 140 10.73 12.00 -5.86
C GLY A 140 9.25 12.35 -5.95
N LEU A 141 8.65 12.38 -7.14
CA LEU A 141 7.22 12.73 -7.29
C LEU A 141 6.27 11.59 -6.91
N PHE A 142 6.76 10.35 -6.84
CA PHE A 142 5.93 9.16 -6.61
C PHE A 142 6.08 8.63 -5.18
N CYS A 143 5.15 7.76 -4.78
CA CYS A 143 5.21 7.03 -3.51
C CYS A 143 5.24 5.52 -3.77
N VAL A 144 6.27 4.85 -3.25
CA VAL A 144 6.41 3.40 -3.23
C VAL A 144 5.69 2.84 -2.00
N VAL A 145 4.98 1.73 -2.18
CA VAL A 145 4.25 1.04 -1.11
C VAL A 145 4.53 -0.45 -1.17
N ILE A 146 4.96 -1.03 -0.05
CA ILE A 146 5.18 -2.47 0.09
C ILE A 146 4.02 -3.07 0.88
N ASN A 147 3.43 -4.15 0.39
CA ASN A 147 2.30 -4.80 1.07
C ASN A 147 2.76 -5.40 2.41
N PRO A 148 2.21 -4.97 3.56
CA PRO A 148 2.59 -5.48 4.87
C PRO A 148 2.13 -6.93 5.14
N TYR A 149 1.13 -7.44 4.41
CA TYR A 149 0.44 -8.70 4.72
C TYR A 149 -0.05 -8.83 6.19
N LYS A 150 -0.14 -7.71 6.90
CA LYS A 150 -0.65 -7.59 8.27
C LYS A 150 -1.42 -6.30 8.42
N GLN A 151 -2.36 -6.27 9.35
CA GLN A 151 -3.07 -5.04 9.69
C GLN A 151 -2.14 -4.10 10.46
N LEU A 152 -2.06 -2.85 10.02
CA LEU A 152 -1.27 -1.81 10.67
C LEU A 152 -2.21 -0.73 11.21
N PRO A 153 -1.97 -0.19 12.43
CA PRO A 153 -2.80 0.84 13.05
C PRO A 153 -2.54 2.24 12.46
N ILE A 154 -2.40 2.35 11.14
CA ILE A 154 -2.01 3.58 10.42
C ILE A 154 -3.17 4.25 9.66
N TYR A 155 -4.39 3.69 9.75
CA TYR A 155 -5.58 4.16 9.03
C TYR A 155 -6.73 4.56 9.94
N THR A 156 -6.42 5.12 11.11
CA THR A 156 -7.41 5.59 12.09
C THR A 156 -7.86 7.02 11.78
N GLU A 157 -9.01 7.44 12.32
CA GLU A 157 -9.52 8.81 12.15
C GLU A 157 -8.57 9.87 12.71
N ALA A 158 -7.90 9.58 13.83
CA ALA A 158 -6.88 10.46 14.39
C ALA A 158 -5.74 10.74 13.40
N ILE A 159 -5.36 9.73 12.61
CA ILE A 159 -4.35 9.88 11.57
C ILE A 159 -4.90 10.67 10.38
N VAL A 160 -6.16 10.46 9.99
CA VAL A 160 -6.80 11.28 8.94
C VAL A 160 -6.71 12.78 9.28
N GLU A 161 -7.07 13.17 10.50
CA GLU A 161 -6.96 14.57 10.95
C GLU A 161 -5.51 15.07 11.02
N MET A 162 -4.55 14.20 11.40
CA MET A 162 -3.13 14.56 11.40
C MET A 162 -2.63 14.99 10.01
N TYR A 163 -3.10 14.35 8.94
CA TYR A 163 -2.70 14.67 7.56
C TYR A 163 -3.48 15.84 6.94
N ARG A 164 -4.62 16.21 7.51
CA ARG A 164 -5.50 17.25 6.98
C ARG A 164 -4.81 18.61 6.94
N GLY A 165 -4.82 19.27 5.78
CA GLY A 165 -4.23 20.61 5.64
C GLY A 165 -2.69 20.64 5.68
N LYS A 166 -2.02 19.49 5.84
CA LYS A 166 -0.56 19.42 5.92
C LYS A 166 0.11 19.42 4.56
N LYS A 167 1.33 19.90 4.48
CA LYS A 167 2.21 19.76 3.31
C LYS A 167 3.00 18.46 3.40
N ARG A 168 3.46 17.97 2.25
CA ARG A 168 4.16 16.68 2.12
C ARG A 168 5.38 16.51 3.03
N HIS A 169 6.13 17.57 3.32
CA HIS A 169 7.33 17.52 4.18
C HIS A 169 7.01 17.70 5.68
N GLU A 170 5.77 18.06 6.03
CA GLU A 170 5.37 18.27 7.43
C GLU A 170 4.90 16.96 8.10
N VAL A 171 4.67 15.92 7.31
CA VAL A 171 4.12 14.63 7.73
C VAL A 171 4.87 13.50 7.01
N PRO A 172 5.00 12.34 7.64
CA PRO A 172 5.73 11.23 7.04
C PRO A 172 5.00 10.68 5.80
N PRO A 173 5.69 9.88 4.95
CA PRO A 173 5.08 9.31 3.76
C PRO A 173 3.84 8.48 4.08
N HIS A 174 2.72 8.79 3.43
CA HIS A 174 1.46 8.06 3.59
C HIS A 174 0.54 8.28 2.41
N VAL A 175 -0.40 7.35 2.18
CA VAL A 175 -1.45 7.51 1.15
C VAL A 175 -2.31 8.74 1.38
N TYR A 176 -2.53 9.13 2.63
CA TYR A 176 -3.28 10.33 2.98
C TYR A 176 -2.55 11.62 2.58
N ALA A 177 -1.22 11.69 2.72
CA ALA A 177 -0.45 12.82 2.24
C ALA A 177 -0.50 12.96 0.70
N VAL A 178 -0.45 11.83 -0.02
CA VAL A 178 -0.60 11.84 -1.49
C VAL A 178 -2.01 12.31 -1.88
N THR A 179 -3.03 11.85 -1.16
CA THR A 179 -4.43 12.22 -1.39
C THR A 179 -4.66 13.70 -1.11
N GLU A 180 -4.18 14.21 0.02
CA GLU A 180 -4.28 15.62 0.41
C GLU A 180 -3.55 16.54 -0.57
N GLY A 181 -2.36 16.13 -1.02
CA GLY A 181 -1.61 16.84 -2.06
C GLY A 181 -2.43 16.97 -3.34
N ALA A 182 -2.94 15.84 -3.87
CA ALA A 182 -3.75 15.84 -5.08
C ALA A 182 -5.06 16.64 -4.94
N TYR A 183 -5.74 16.52 -3.80
CA TYR A 183 -6.97 17.27 -3.51
C TYR A 183 -6.71 18.77 -3.46
N ARG A 184 -5.67 19.22 -2.75
CA ARG A 184 -5.31 20.64 -2.69
C ARG A 184 -4.86 21.18 -4.05
N SER A 185 -4.05 20.43 -4.79
CA SER A 185 -3.63 20.81 -6.13
C SER A 185 -4.81 20.94 -7.09
N MET A 186 -5.82 20.05 -6.99
CA MET A 186 -7.07 20.18 -7.74
C MET A 186 -7.82 21.47 -7.39
N LEU A 187 -7.93 21.84 -6.11
CA LEU A 187 -8.56 23.11 -5.69
C LEU A 187 -7.79 24.35 -6.16
N GLN A 188 -6.48 24.22 -6.37
CA GLN A 188 -5.60 25.29 -6.84
C GLN A 188 -5.48 25.35 -8.38
N GLY A 189 -5.96 24.32 -9.10
CA GLY A 189 -5.96 24.26 -10.56
C GLY A 189 -4.81 23.48 -11.21
N ASP A 190 -3.92 22.87 -10.42
CA ASP A 190 -2.66 22.24 -10.88
C ASP A 190 -2.71 20.70 -10.77
N GLY A 191 -3.51 20.00 -11.57
CA GLY A 191 -3.71 18.55 -11.43
C GLY A 191 -2.83 17.68 -12.34
N GLU A 192 -1.76 17.07 -11.82
CA GLU A 192 -1.06 15.93 -12.47
C GLU A 192 -1.44 14.60 -11.79
N SER A 193 -1.87 13.61 -12.59
CA SER A 193 -2.48 12.35 -12.10
C SER A 193 -1.45 11.22 -11.93
N GLY A 194 -1.43 10.58 -10.76
CA GLY A 194 -0.50 9.47 -10.42
C GLY A 194 -1.21 8.21 -9.90
N ALA A 195 -0.67 7.03 -10.23
CA ALA A 195 -1.32 5.72 -10.11
C ALA A 195 -1.25 5.05 -8.71
N GLY A 196 -2.34 4.38 -8.29
CA GLY A 196 -2.38 3.51 -7.11
C GLY A 196 -3.54 2.50 -7.14
N LYS A 197 -3.26 1.22 -6.86
CA LYS A 197 -4.21 0.08 -6.98
C LYS A 197 -5.22 -0.03 -5.83
N THR A 198 -6.24 -0.87 -6.02
CA THR A 198 -7.50 -1.09 -5.26
C THR A 198 -7.50 -0.83 -3.74
N GLU A 199 -6.51 -1.29 -2.97
CA GLU A 199 -6.51 -1.08 -1.51
C GLU A 199 -6.13 0.36 -1.13
N ASN A 200 -5.16 0.96 -1.82
CA ASN A 200 -4.87 2.38 -1.67
C ASN A 200 -6.05 3.22 -2.15
N THR A 201 -6.76 2.78 -3.20
CA THR A 201 -7.97 3.47 -3.68
C THR A 201 -9.06 3.55 -2.60
N LYS A 202 -9.27 2.48 -1.81
CA LYS A 202 -10.20 2.51 -0.67
C LYS A 202 -9.80 3.58 0.36
N LYS A 203 -8.50 3.69 0.65
CA LYS A 203 -7.97 4.66 1.62
C LYS A 203 -8.04 6.11 1.11
N VAL A 204 -7.81 6.32 -0.18
CA VAL A 204 -8.04 7.60 -0.86
C VAL A 204 -9.50 8.02 -0.72
N ILE A 205 -10.44 7.12 -1.04
CA ILE A 205 -11.88 7.39 -0.93
C ILE A 205 -12.27 7.67 0.53
N GLN A 206 -11.77 6.86 1.48
CA GLN A 206 -12.01 7.06 2.92
C GLN A 206 -11.55 8.44 3.40
N TYR A 207 -10.36 8.88 2.96
CA TYR A 207 -9.82 10.19 3.31
C TYR A 207 -10.66 11.33 2.74
N LEU A 208 -10.97 11.27 1.43
CA LEU A 208 -11.78 12.30 0.76
C LEU A 208 -13.20 12.37 1.33
N ALA A 209 -13.82 11.23 1.62
CA ALA A 209 -15.14 11.17 2.25
C ALA A 209 -15.16 11.86 3.62
N HIS A 210 -14.05 11.83 4.36
CA HIS A 210 -13.96 12.48 5.66
C HIS A 210 -13.63 13.98 5.56
N VAL A 211 -12.69 14.36 4.68
CA VAL A 211 -12.14 15.73 4.59
C VAL A 211 -12.99 16.65 3.71
N ALA A 212 -13.58 16.13 2.64
CA ALA A 212 -14.35 16.89 1.63
C ALA A 212 -15.87 16.68 1.75
N SER A 213 -16.34 16.29 2.94
CA SER A 213 -17.76 16.12 3.27
C SER A 213 -18.48 17.47 3.34
N SER A 214 -19.63 17.60 2.65
CA SER A 214 -20.45 18.81 2.73
C SER A 214 -21.21 18.89 4.06
N PRO A 215 -21.26 20.06 4.73
CA PRO A 215 -22.07 20.27 5.93
C PRO A 215 -23.57 19.99 5.69
N LYS A 216 -24.06 20.17 4.44
CA LYS A 216 -25.47 19.94 4.08
C LYS A 216 -25.87 18.46 4.08
N GLY A 217 -24.91 17.55 3.98
CA GLY A 217 -25.13 16.09 4.01
C GLY A 217 -24.97 15.47 5.40
N ARG A 218 -24.38 16.19 6.36
CA ARG A 218 -24.19 15.74 7.74
C ARG A 218 -25.36 16.19 8.61
N LYS A 219 -26.25 15.25 8.95
CA LYS A 219 -27.33 15.48 9.92
C LYS A 219 -26.82 15.48 11.37
N GLU A 220 -25.74 14.74 11.65
CA GLU A 220 -25.11 14.63 12.98
C GLU A 220 -23.57 14.64 12.90
N PRO A 221 -22.85 15.22 13.88
CA PRO A 221 -21.40 15.15 13.97
C PRO A 221 -20.93 13.69 14.12
N GLY A 222 -20.00 13.25 13.26
CA GLY A 222 -19.44 11.89 13.31
C GLY A 222 -20.19 10.84 12.46
N VAL A 223 -21.37 11.16 11.93
CA VAL A 223 -22.08 10.28 10.98
C VAL A 223 -21.73 10.72 9.55
N PRO A 224 -21.13 9.83 8.71
CA PRO A 224 -20.87 10.14 7.30
C PRO A 224 -22.15 10.52 6.55
N GLY A 225 -22.04 11.44 5.59
CA GLY A 225 -23.17 11.79 4.73
C GLY A 225 -23.67 10.59 3.93
N GLU A 226 -24.92 10.65 3.45
CA GLU A 226 -25.54 9.53 2.72
C GLU A 226 -24.74 9.15 1.45
N LEU A 227 -24.28 10.15 0.68
CA LEU A 227 -23.45 9.95 -0.50
C LEU A 227 -22.10 9.30 -0.16
N GLU A 228 -21.47 9.71 0.94
CA GLU A 228 -20.19 9.14 1.41
C GLU A 228 -20.36 7.68 1.82
N ARG A 229 -21.43 7.38 2.56
CA ARG A 229 -21.77 6.01 2.96
C ARG A 229 -21.98 5.14 1.72
N GLN A 230 -22.74 5.63 0.73
CA GLN A 230 -22.95 4.89 -0.51
C GLN A 230 -21.64 4.67 -1.29
N LEU A 231 -20.78 5.69 -1.37
CA LEU A 231 -19.48 5.59 -2.05
C LEU A 231 -18.56 4.55 -1.39
N LEU A 232 -18.53 4.50 -0.06
CA LEU A 232 -17.77 3.51 0.69
C LEU A 232 -18.34 2.09 0.52
N GLN A 233 -19.66 1.94 0.48
CA GLN A 233 -20.36 0.66 0.33
C GLN A 233 -20.38 0.12 -1.11
N ALA A 234 -20.17 0.97 -2.12
CA ALA A 234 -20.11 0.55 -3.52
C ALA A 234 -18.95 -0.44 -3.79
N ASN A 235 -17.80 -0.27 -3.14
CA ASN A 235 -16.64 -1.15 -3.32
C ASN A 235 -16.92 -2.59 -2.87
N PRO A 236 -17.41 -2.85 -1.64
CA PRO A 236 -17.82 -4.20 -1.22
C PRO A 236 -18.74 -4.91 -2.20
N ILE A 237 -19.70 -4.19 -2.81
CA ILE A 237 -20.61 -4.76 -3.81
C ILE A 237 -19.82 -5.20 -5.04
N LEU A 238 -18.98 -4.33 -5.60
CA LEU A 238 -18.17 -4.66 -6.78
C LEU A 238 -17.18 -5.80 -6.50
N GLU A 239 -16.68 -5.92 -5.27
CA GLU A 239 -15.80 -7.01 -4.86
C GLU A 239 -16.54 -8.34 -4.79
N ALA A 240 -17.78 -8.37 -4.28
CA ALA A 240 -18.58 -9.59 -4.26
C ALA A 240 -18.79 -10.16 -5.67
N PHE A 241 -19.12 -9.30 -6.64
CA PHE A 241 -19.45 -9.72 -8.02
C PHE A 241 -18.25 -9.80 -8.97
N GLY A 242 -17.13 -9.15 -8.64
CA GLY A 242 -15.99 -8.99 -9.56
C GLY A 242 -14.65 -9.49 -9.02
N ASN A 243 -14.55 -9.83 -7.73
CA ASN A 243 -13.36 -10.45 -7.18
C ASN A 243 -13.52 -11.96 -7.03
N ALA A 244 -12.38 -12.65 -7.06
CA ALA A 244 -12.29 -14.10 -6.87
C ALA A 244 -10.95 -14.48 -6.25
N LYS A 245 -10.91 -15.66 -5.63
CA LYS A 245 -9.66 -16.28 -5.17
C LYS A 245 -8.87 -16.83 -6.35
N THR A 246 -7.58 -16.52 -6.37
CA THR A 246 -6.58 -16.98 -7.35
C THR A 246 -5.38 -17.52 -6.60
N VAL A 247 -4.47 -18.23 -7.29
CA VAL A 247 -3.25 -18.76 -6.65
C VAL A 247 -2.34 -17.68 -6.02
N LYS A 248 -2.46 -16.41 -6.46
CA LYS A 248 -1.64 -15.29 -5.99
C LYS A 248 -2.33 -14.40 -4.95
N ASN A 249 -3.66 -14.40 -4.91
CA ASN A 249 -4.45 -13.49 -4.08
C ASN A 249 -5.86 -14.06 -3.86
N ASP A 250 -6.27 -14.16 -2.60
CA ASP A 250 -7.58 -14.69 -2.19
C ASP A 250 -8.74 -13.74 -2.51
N ASN A 251 -8.50 -12.44 -2.66
CA ASN A 251 -9.50 -11.43 -3.04
C ASN A 251 -9.01 -10.64 -4.26
N SER A 252 -8.75 -11.35 -5.37
CA SER A 252 -8.19 -10.80 -6.60
C SER A 252 -9.27 -10.09 -7.42
N SER A 253 -9.10 -8.79 -7.68
CA SER A 253 -9.98 -8.07 -8.62
C SER A 253 -9.81 -8.62 -10.04
N ARG A 254 -10.90 -9.13 -10.62
CA ARG A 254 -10.92 -9.71 -11.97
C ARG A 254 -11.54 -8.78 -13.00
N PHE A 255 -11.51 -7.47 -12.70
CA PHE A 255 -11.93 -6.37 -13.55
C PHE A 255 -11.10 -5.14 -13.19
N GLY A 256 -10.88 -4.28 -14.18
CA GLY A 256 -10.39 -2.92 -13.96
C GLY A 256 -11.54 -2.02 -13.50
N LYS A 257 -11.27 -1.08 -12.60
CA LYS A 257 -12.23 -0.06 -12.19
C LYS A 257 -11.59 1.31 -12.18
N PHE A 258 -12.31 2.28 -12.72
CA PHE A 258 -11.96 3.69 -12.68
C PHE A 258 -13.07 4.42 -11.91
N ILE A 259 -12.70 5.00 -10.77
CA ILE A 259 -13.62 5.72 -9.90
C ILE A 259 -13.34 7.21 -10.06
N ARG A 260 -14.36 7.94 -10.49
CA ARG A 260 -14.35 9.38 -10.64
C ARG A 260 -15.16 10.00 -9.53
N ILE A 261 -14.55 10.89 -8.74
CA ILE A 261 -15.22 11.64 -7.68
C ILE A 261 -15.38 13.08 -8.18
N ASN A 262 -16.59 13.61 -8.08
CA ASN A 262 -16.94 14.96 -8.52
C ASN A 262 -17.01 15.89 -7.32
N PHE A 263 -16.41 17.07 -7.45
CA PHE A 263 -16.39 18.11 -6.45
C PHE A 263 -17.12 19.37 -6.95
N ASP A 264 -17.74 20.12 -6.04
CA ASP A 264 -18.23 21.47 -6.34
C ASP A 264 -17.10 22.51 -6.28
N VAL A 265 -17.44 23.76 -6.61
CA VAL A 265 -16.52 24.91 -6.56
C VAL A 265 -16.01 25.23 -5.15
N ALA A 266 -16.70 24.77 -4.11
CA ALA A 266 -16.29 24.91 -2.72
C ALA A 266 -15.40 23.74 -2.25
N GLY A 267 -15.19 22.73 -3.10
CA GLY A 267 -14.37 21.55 -2.82
C GLY A 267 -15.13 20.39 -2.18
N TYR A 268 -16.45 20.41 -2.08
CA TYR A 268 -17.23 19.33 -1.48
C TYR A 268 -17.60 18.25 -2.49
N ILE A 269 -17.65 16.99 -2.04
CA ILE A 269 -18.09 15.88 -2.88
C ILE A 269 -19.57 16.02 -3.23
N VAL A 270 -19.89 16.07 -4.52
CA VAL A 270 -21.27 16.16 -5.05
C VAL A 270 -21.72 14.90 -5.78
N GLY A 271 -20.79 14.01 -6.15
CA GLY A 271 -21.14 12.76 -6.81
C GLY A 271 -19.93 11.87 -7.09
N ALA A 272 -20.19 10.65 -7.54
CA ALA A 272 -19.16 9.73 -7.99
C ALA A 272 -19.67 8.87 -9.16
N ASN A 273 -18.77 8.50 -10.08
CA ASN A 273 -19.04 7.57 -11.17
C ASN A 273 -18.00 6.44 -11.16
N ILE A 274 -18.42 5.22 -11.49
CA ILE A 274 -17.53 4.07 -11.57
C ILE A 274 -17.63 3.46 -12.97
N GLU A 275 -16.53 3.53 -13.72
CA GLU A 275 -16.38 2.85 -14.99
C GLU A 275 -15.62 1.54 -14.77
N THR A 276 -16.14 0.44 -15.30
CA THR A 276 -15.54 -0.89 -15.17
C THR A 276 -15.04 -1.38 -16.52
N TYR A 277 -13.93 -2.11 -16.52
CA TYR A 277 -13.28 -2.59 -17.73
C TYR A 277 -12.85 -4.05 -17.57
N LEU A 278 -12.89 -4.79 -18.69
CA LEU A 278 -12.25 -6.11 -18.83
C LEU A 278 -12.59 -7.10 -17.69
N LEU A 279 -13.88 -7.25 -17.36
CA LEU A 279 -14.31 -8.31 -16.46
C LEU A 279 -13.97 -9.68 -17.07
N GLU A 280 -13.26 -10.51 -16.31
CA GLU A 280 -12.90 -11.89 -16.69
C GLU A 280 -14.12 -12.82 -16.62
N LYS A 281 -15.09 -12.62 -17.51
CA LYS A 281 -16.36 -13.37 -17.53
C LYS A 281 -16.18 -14.89 -17.70
N SER A 282 -15.10 -15.33 -18.32
CA SER A 282 -14.77 -16.76 -18.52
C SER A 282 -14.67 -17.54 -17.20
N ARG A 283 -14.26 -16.88 -16.10
CA ARG A 283 -14.16 -17.50 -14.78
C ARG A 283 -15.51 -17.96 -14.23
N ALA A 284 -16.62 -17.40 -14.70
CA ALA A 284 -17.96 -17.81 -14.27
C ALA A 284 -18.28 -19.26 -14.68
N ILE A 285 -17.74 -19.73 -15.82
CA ILE A 285 -18.04 -21.06 -16.35
C ILE A 285 -16.97 -22.11 -15.99
N ARG A 286 -15.71 -21.71 -15.87
CA ARG A 286 -14.57 -22.61 -15.60
C ARG A 286 -13.51 -21.91 -14.78
N GLN A 287 -12.93 -22.61 -13.82
CA GLN A 287 -11.86 -22.11 -12.96
C GLN A 287 -10.61 -22.98 -13.14
N ALA A 288 -9.44 -22.37 -12.97
CA ALA A 288 -8.18 -23.10 -12.92
C ALA A 288 -8.07 -23.86 -11.58
N LYS A 289 -7.13 -24.82 -11.51
CA LYS A 289 -6.84 -25.56 -10.28
C LYS A 289 -6.44 -24.58 -9.16
N ASP A 290 -6.96 -24.82 -7.96
CA ASP A 290 -6.74 -24.00 -6.75
C ASP A 290 -7.27 -22.55 -6.85
N GLU A 291 -8.15 -22.27 -7.82
CA GLU A 291 -8.84 -20.99 -7.97
C GLU A 291 -10.36 -21.13 -7.82
N CYS A 292 -11.01 -20.06 -7.41
CA CYS A 292 -12.45 -20.01 -7.22
C CYS A 292 -13.13 -19.12 -8.28
N SER A 293 -14.45 -19.25 -8.38
CA SER A 293 -15.31 -18.32 -9.13
C SER A 293 -15.51 -17.01 -8.34
N PHE A 294 -16.38 -16.12 -8.83
CA PHE A 294 -16.71 -14.86 -8.13
C PHE A 294 -17.28 -15.12 -6.73
N HIS A 295 -16.90 -14.29 -5.75
CA HIS A 295 -17.28 -14.49 -4.35
C HIS A 295 -18.80 -14.59 -4.14
N ILE A 296 -19.59 -13.83 -4.92
CA ILE A 296 -21.04 -13.81 -4.80
C ILE A 296 -21.68 -15.20 -4.96
N PHE A 297 -21.12 -16.06 -5.80
CA PHE A 297 -21.69 -17.40 -5.97
C PHE A 297 -21.56 -18.23 -4.69
N TYR A 298 -20.41 -18.16 -4.01
CA TYR A 298 -20.19 -18.85 -2.75
C TYR A 298 -20.98 -18.22 -1.60
N GLN A 299 -21.04 -16.89 -1.56
CA GLN A 299 -21.83 -16.14 -0.57
C GLN A 299 -23.32 -16.46 -0.68
N LEU A 300 -23.84 -16.60 -1.90
CA LEU A 300 -25.23 -16.91 -2.14
C LEU A 300 -25.54 -18.37 -1.81
N LEU A 301 -24.72 -19.33 -2.28
CA LEU A 301 -24.93 -20.75 -1.99
C LEU A 301 -24.79 -21.08 -0.50
N GLY A 302 -23.81 -20.47 0.19
CA GLY A 302 -23.55 -20.70 1.61
C GLY A 302 -24.39 -19.84 2.57
N GLY A 303 -24.85 -18.67 2.13
CA GLY A 303 -25.51 -17.68 2.97
C GLY A 303 -26.98 -17.41 2.67
N ALA A 304 -27.56 -18.00 1.61
CA ALA A 304 -28.99 -17.88 1.34
C ALA A 304 -29.84 -18.54 2.42
N GLY A 305 -30.91 -17.86 2.86
CA GLY A 305 -31.95 -18.48 3.68
C GLY A 305 -32.78 -19.49 2.87
N GLU A 306 -33.44 -20.42 3.55
CA GLU A 306 -34.19 -21.54 2.93
C GLU A 306 -35.22 -21.05 1.89
N HIS A 307 -35.98 -20.00 2.21
CA HIS A 307 -36.94 -19.41 1.28
C HIS A 307 -36.31 -18.91 -0.05
N LEU A 308 -35.11 -18.32 0.00
CA LEU A 308 -34.41 -17.84 -1.19
C LEU A 308 -33.88 -19.02 -2.02
N LYS A 309 -33.40 -20.08 -1.36
CA LYS A 309 -32.97 -21.32 -2.04
C LYS A 309 -34.13 -21.96 -2.80
N GLU A 310 -35.29 -22.07 -2.16
CA GLU A 310 -36.51 -22.61 -2.75
C GLU A 310 -37.00 -21.79 -3.96
N SER A 311 -37.01 -20.46 -3.84
CA SER A 311 -37.50 -19.56 -4.89
C SER A 311 -36.62 -19.46 -6.14
N CYS A 312 -35.34 -19.86 -6.05
CA CYS A 312 -34.36 -19.72 -7.13
C CYS A 312 -33.95 -21.05 -7.79
N HIS A 313 -34.72 -22.13 -7.61
CA HIS A 313 -34.44 -23.41 -8.28
C HIS A 313 -34.63 -23.36 -9.81
N PRO A 314 -33.74 -24.00 -10.62
CA PRO A 314 -32.66 -24.91 -10.23
C PRO A 314 -31.27 -24.24 -10.28
N TRP A 315 -30.61 -24.12 -9.12
CA TRP A 315 -29.17 -23.83 -9.07
C TRP A 315 -28.42 -25.03 -9.65
N PRO A 316 -27.63 -24.87 -10.74
CA PRO A 316 -26.78 -25.97 -11.19
C PRO A 316 -25.79 -26.32 -10.07
N THR A 317 -25.56 -27.62 -9.90
CA THR A 317 -24.64 -28.28 -8.96
C THR A 317 -23.16 -27.96 -9.22
N LEU A 318 -22.84 -26.70 -9.52
CA LEU A 318 -21.50 -26.18 -9.74
C LEU A 318 -21.09 -25.42 -8.48
N LEU A 319 -19.88 -25.66 -8.00
CA LEU A 319 -19.22 -25.08 -6.81
C LEU A 319 -19.37 -25.90 -5.51
N ALA A 320 -19.10 -27.20 -5.59
CA ALA A 320 -18.73 -28.00 -4.42
C ALA A 320 -17.19 -28.13 -4.33
N ASP A 321 -16.50 -27.02 -4.05
CA ASP A 321 -15.12 -27.10 -3.51
C ASP A 321 -15.10 -26.46 -2.12
N PRO A 322 -15.01 -27.27 -1.03
CA PRO A 322 -14.97 -26.76 0.34
C PRO A 322 -13.71 -25.95 0.66
N SER A 323 -12.71 -25.91 -0.21
CA SER A 323 -11.51 -25.07 -0.07
C SER A 323 -11.72 -23.60 -0.49
N CYS A 324 -12.85 -23.29 -1.12
CA CYS A 324 -13.33 -21.95 -1.43
C CYS A 324 -14.25 -21.43 -0.31
N SER A 325 -13.76 -21.44 0.93
CA SER A 325 -14.51 -20.93 2.08
C SER A 325 -14.58 -19.39 2.10
N LEU A 326 -15.69 -18.88 2.65
CA LEU A 326 -16.07 -17.48 2.72
C LEU A 326 -14.99 -16.63 3.43
N ILE A 327 -14.45 -15.61 2.74
CA ILE A 327 -13.86 -14.46 3.43
C ILE A 327 -15.02 -13.80 4.18
N PRO A 328 -14.97 -13.62 5.51
CA PRO A 328 -16.06 -13.00 6.23
C PRO A 328 -16.31 -11.59 5.68
N PRO A 329 -17.59 -11.17 5.54
CA PRO A 329 -17.88 -9.79 5.18
C PRO A 329 -17.21 -8.86 6.19
N SER A 330 -16.64 -7.76 5.70
CA SER A 330 -16.16 -6.68 6.56
C SER A 330 -17.31 -6.29 7.53
N PRO A 331 -17.04 -6.01 8.82
CA PRO A 331 -18.07 -5.91 9.88
C PRO A 331 -19.08 -4.75 9.74
N HIS A 332 -19.17 -4.11 8.56
CA HIS A 332 -19.97 -2.91 8.31
C HIS A 332 -21.09 -3.08 7.29
N VAL A 333 -21.47 -4.31 6.89
CA VAL A 333 -22.47 -4.52 5.83
C VAL A 333 -23.77 -5.10 6.40
N ALA A 334 -24.82 -4.27 6.41
CA ALA A 334 -26.22 -4.71 6.46
C ALA A 334 -26.77 -4.77 5.01
N PRO A 335 -27.74 -5.65 4.69
CA PRO A 335 -28.19 -5.87 3.32
C PRO A 335 -28.96 -4.64 2.79
N ALA A 336 -28.56 -4.13 1.62
CA ALA A 336 -29.16 -2.96 0.98
C ALA A 336 -30.11 -3.35 -0.18
N HIS A 337 -31.29 -2.74 -0.19
CA HIS A 337 -32.30 -2.79 -1.26
C HIS A 337 -31.92 -1.83 -2.40
N ILE A 338 -32.16 -2.22 -3.66
CA ILE A 338 -31.75 -1.49 -4.87
C ILE A 338 -32.96 -0.78 -5.51
N PRO A 339 -32.94 0.56 -5.72
CA PRO A 339 -33.88 1.25 -6.61
C PRO A 339 -33.20 1.83 -7.88
N SER A 340 -34.03 2.14 -8.89
CA SER A 340 -33.71 2.47 -10.29
C SER A 340 -33.37 3.96 -10.56
N LEU A 341 -32.56 4.21 -11.61
CA LEU A 341 -31.95 5.49 -12.02
C LEU A 341 -32.53 6.07 -13.33
N PRO A 342 -32.64 7.41 -13.47
CA PRO A 342 -32.70 8.09 -14.77
C PRO A 342 -31.47 9.00 -15.06
N LYS A 343 -31.35 9.42 -16.33
CA LYS A 343 -30.20 10.01 -17.06
C LYS A 343 -30.08 11.55 -16.91
N LEU A 344 -28.85 12.10 -16.88
CA LEU A 344 -28.31 13.12 -17.83
C LEU A 344 -26.95 13.76 -17.44
N GLN A 345 -26.09 13.78 -18.47
CA GLN A 345 -24.96 14.63 -18.93
C GLN A 345 -24.29 15.75 -18.07
N GLY A 346 -22.94 15.77 -18.14
CA GLY A 346 -22.03 16.89 -17.81
C GLY A 346 -20.62 16.43 -17.37
N PHE A 347 -19.55 16.80 -18.11
CA PHE A 347 -18.21 16.18 -18.07
C PHE A 347 -17.12 16.96 -17.31
N CYS A 348 -16.11 16.25 -16.78
CA CYS A 348 -14.74 16.73 -16.46
C CYS A 348 -13.82 15.56 -15.99
N LEU A 349 -12.98 15.07 -16.90
CA LEU A 349 -12.22 13.81 -16.87
C LEU A 349 -11.09 13.79 -15.82
N PHE A 350 -10.98 12.71 -15.04
CA PHE A 350 -9.70 12.28 -14.47
C PHE A 350 -9.25 11.03 -15.22
N GLN A 351 -7.97 10.89 -15.49
CA GLN A 351 -7.43 9.81 -16.33
C GLN A 351 -6.59 8.88 -15.46
N LEU A 352 -7.00 7.62 -15.36
CA LEU A 352 -6.17 6.52 -14.85
C LEU A 352 -6.10 5.45 -15.95
N VAL A 353 -5.28 5.73 -16.96
CA VAL A 353 -5.07 4.82 -18.09
C VAL A 353 -3.93 3.87 -17.76
N LEU A 354 -4.26 2.59 -17.62
CA LEU A 354 -3.35 1.52 -17.98
C LEU A 354 -3.56 1.26 -19.48
N ARG A 355 -2.65 1.76 -20.32
CA ARG A 355 -2.50 1.24 -21.70
C ARG A 355 -1.62 -0.01 -21.66
N PRO A 356 -1.87 -0.96 -22.59
CA PRO A 356 -1.58 -2.40 -22.46
C PRO A 356 -0.14 -2.77 -22.12
#